data_AF-A0A1L9WKY2-F1
#
_entry.id   AF-A0A1L9WKY2-F1
#
_cell.length_a   1.000
_cell.length_b   1.000
_cell.length_c   1.000
_cell.angle_alpha   90.00
_cell.angle_beta   90.00
_cell.angle_gamma   90.00
#
_symmetry.space_group_name_H-M   'P 1'
#
loop_
_entity.id
_entity.type
_entity.pdbx_description
1 polymer ?
#
loop_
_entity_poly.entity_id
_entity_poly.type
_entity_poly.pdbx_seq_one_letter_code
_entity_poly.pdbx_strand_id
1 'polypeptide(L)'
;MAISSKERKEQEGRILLAIEALKNDQIPSLREAARVFNVPQTTLWNRVKGVKSRSDIHVVSCKLTLAEEETLEQWILSLDKRGLPPRPSHVREMASILIRKRGASPEASDEALVGQKWVYNFIKRHDSLKT
;
A
#
# COMPACT_ATOMS: atom_id res chain seq x y z
N MET A 1 14.49 -17.83 5.16
CA MET A 1 13.96 -17.93 3.78
C MET A 1 12.99 -16.78 3.57
N ALA A 2 13.17 -15.96 2.53
CA ALA A 2 12.28 -14.83 2.26
C ALA A 2 11.04 -15.32 1.50
N ILE A 3 9.87 -15.24 2.14
CA ILE A 3 8.58 -15.58 1.53
C ILE A 3 8.28 -14.61 0.38
N SER A 4 7.87 -15.14 -0.77
CA SER A 4 7.55 -14.36 -1.97
C SER A 4 6.37 -13.41 -1.72
N SER A 5 6.33 -12.29 -2.44
CA SER A 5 5.20 -11.33 -2.37
C SER A 5 3.86 -11.99 -2.70
N LYS A 6 3.88 -12.94 -3.66
CA LYS A 6 2.70 -13.71 -4.07
C LYS A 6 2.19 -14.61 -2.94
N GLU A 7 3.07 -15.36 -2.32
CA GLU A 7 2.76 -16.25 -1.20
C GLU A 7 2.19 -15.48 0.00
N ARG A 8 2.70 -14.27 0.27
CA ARG A 8 2.13 -13.41 1.32
C ARG A 8 0.70 -12.99 1.01
N LYS A 9 0.38 -12.61 -0.24
CA LYS A 9 -0.99 -12.27 -0.64
C LYS A 9 -1.94 -13.46 -0.50
N GLU A 10 -1.51 -14.64 -0.93
CA GLU A 10 -2.29 -15.88 -0.78
C GLU A 10 -2.53 -16.24 0.69
N GLN A 11 -1.51 -16.07 1.54
CA GLN A 11 -1.62 -16.27 2.98
C GLN A 11 -2.63 -15.30 3.62
N GLU A 12 -2.61 -14.02 3.25
CA GLU A 12 -3.62 -13.05 3.73
C GLU A 12 -5.04 -13.46 3.33
N GLY A 13 -5.25 -13.93 2.10
CA GLY A 13 -6.56 -14.42 1.65
C GLY A 13 -7.08 -15.55 2.53
N ARG A 14 -6.24 -16.53 2.87
CA ARG A 14 -6.61 -17.63 3.79
C ARG A 14 -6.93 -17.13 5.20
N ILE A 15 -6.21 -16.13 5.69
CA ILE A 15 -6.48 -15.54 7.01
C ILE A 15 -7.84 -14.83 7.02
N LEU A 16 -8.20 -14.10 5.97
CA LEU A 16 -9.51 -13.44 5.88
C LEU A 16 -10.65 -14.47 5.88
N LEU A 17 -10.52 -15.55 5.12
CA LEU A 17 -11.49 -16.66 5.14
C LEU A 17 -11.61 -17.30 6.52
N ALA A 18 -10.49 -17.50 7.23
CA ALA A 18 -10.50 -18.03 8.58
C ALA A 18 -11.22 -17.10 9.58
N ILE A 19 -11.06 -15.78 9.43
CA ILE A 19 -11.77 -14.79 10.26
C ILE A 19 -13.26 -14.79 9.96
N GLU A 20 -13.64 -14.91 8.70
CA GLU A 20 -15.04 -14.99 8.28
C GLU A 20 -15.70 -16.25 8.84
N ALA A 21 -15.03 -17.41 8.77
CA ALA A 21 -15.53 -18.66 9.35
C ALA A 21 -15.69 -18.58 10.89
N LEU A 22 -14.78 -17.87 11.59
CA LEU A 22 -14.90 -17.61 13.03
C LEU A 22 -16.07 -16.66 13.36
N LYS A 23 -16.33 -15.66 12.50
CA LYS A 23 -17.43 -14.70 12.70
C LYS A 23 -18.80 -15.31 12.41
N ASN A 24 -18.86 -16.24 11.47
CA ASN A 24 -20.08 -16.95 11.09
C ASN A 24 -20.36 -18.17 11.97
N ASP A 25 -19.65 -18.33 13.09
CA ASP A 25 -19.73 -19.47 14.02
C ASP A 25 -19.57 -20.85 13.36
N GLN A 26 -18.99 -20.92 12.16
CA GLN A 26 -18.73 -22.20 11.47
C GLN A 26 -17.62 -22.99 12.15
N ILE A 27 -16.67 -22.27 12.77
CA ILE A 27 -15.59 -22.85 13.55
C ILE A 27 -15.56 -22.14 14.91
N PRO A 28 -15.69 -22.87 16.03
CA PRO A 28 -15.73 -22.25 17.36
C PRO A 28 -14.35 -21.87 17.88
N SER A 29 -13.27 -22.44 17.33
CA SER A 29 -11.92 -22.29 17.87
C SER A 29 -10.93 -21.66 16.87
N LEU A 30 -10.19 -20.68 17.35
CA LEU A 30 -9.08 -20.05 16.61
C LEU A 30 -8.00 -21.08 16.23
N ARG A 31 -7.78 -22.12 17.05
CA ARG A 31 -6.81 -23.18 16.77
C ARG A 31 -7.29 -24.11 15.66
N GLU A 32 -8.59 -24.37 15.61
CA GLU A 32 -9.20 -25.18 14.57
C GLU A 32 -9.23 -24.44 13.24
N ALA A 33 -9.62 -23.16 13.25
CA ALA A 33 -9.57 -22.30 12.07
C ALA A 33 -8.14 -22.22 11.49
N ALA A 34 -7.13 -22.03 12.35
CA ALA A 34 -5.73 -22.04 11.93
C ALA A 34 -5.31 -23.34 11.21
N ARG A 35 -5.82 -24.49 11.68
CA ARG A 35 -5.54 -25.80 11.10
C ARG A 35 -6.26 -26.02 9.77
N VAL A 36 -7.56 -25.71 9.72
CA VAL A 36 -8.40 -25.87 8.52
C VAL A 36 -7.88 -25.01 7.37
N PHE A 37 -7.54 -23.75 7.66
CA PHE A 37 -7.06 -22.81 6.66
C PHE A 37 -5.54 -22.84 6.46
N ASN A 38 -4.81 -23.72 7.16
CA ASN A 38 -3.36 -23.87 7.12
C ASN A 38 -2.61 -22.52 7.28
N VAL A 39 -2.98 -21.77 8.33
CA VAL A 39 -2.37 -20.48 8.67
C VAL A 39 -1.77 -20.51 10.08
N PRO A 40 -0.64 -19.81 10.33
CA PRO A 40 -0.08 -19.74 11.67
C PRO A 40 -1.07 -19.10 12.66
N GLN A 41 -1.28 -19.76 13.79
CA GLN A 41 -2.24 -19.34 14.81
C GLN A 41 -1.97 -17.93 15.34
N THR A 42 -0.70 -17.56 15.50
CA THR A 42 -0.28 -16.24 15.95
C THR A 42 -0.64 -15.14 14.96
N THR A 43 -0.50 -15.41 13.65
CA THR A 43 -0.89 -14.48 12.59
C THR A 43 -2.39 -14.28 12.53
N LEU A 44 -3.17 -15.37 12.66
CA LEU A 44 -4.62 -15.31 12.72
C LEU A 44 -5.10 -14.50 13.94
N TRP A 45 -4.53 -14.74 15.12
CA TRP A 45 -4.85 -14.00 16.33
C TRP A 45 -4.54 -12.50 16.22
N ASN A 46 -3.38 -12.14 15.66
CA ASN A 46 -3.01 -10.74 15.41
C ASN A 46 -4.03 -10.05 14.49
N ARG A 47 -4.53 -10.76 13.47
CA ARG A 47 -5.50 -10.22 12.51
C ARG A 47 -6.88 -10.05 13.13
N VAL A 48 -7.33 -10.99 13.97
CA VAL A 48 -8.55 -10.84 14.78
C VAL A 48 -8.46 -9.62 15.69
N LYS A 49 -7.28 -9.33 16.24
CA LYS A 49 -7.00 -8.11 17.02
C LYS A 49 -6.90 -6.82 16.20
N GLY A 50 -7.04 -6.88 14.88
CA GLY A 50 -7.00 -5.70 14.00
C GLY A 50 -5.61 -5.26 13.55
N VAL A 51 -4.57 -6.07 13.76
CA VAL A 51 -3.25 -5.80 13.17
C VAL A 51 -3.38 -5.90 11.65
N LYS A 52 -2.96 -4.86 10.93
CA LYS A 52 -2.99 -4.79 9.46
C LYS A 52 -1.91 -5.63 8.78
N SER A 53 -2.12 -6.04 7.53
CA SER A 53 -1.10 -6.79 6.80
C SER A 53 0.13 -5.95 6.56
N ARG A 54 1.31 -6.58 6.44
CA ARG A 54 2.51 -5.89 5.95
C ARG A 54 2.27 -5.32 4.55
N SER A 55 1.45 -5.99 3.74
CA SER A 55 1.02 -5.50 2.44
C SER A 55 0.23 -4.19 2.59
N ASP A 56 -0.69 -4.12 3.55
CA ASP A 56 -1.49 -2.93 3.83
C ASP A 56 -0.67 -1.82 4.51
N ILE A 57 0.29 -2.19 5.36
CA ILE A 57 1.19 -1.25 6.04
C ILE A 57 2.12 -0.58 5.01
N HIS A 58 2.52 -1.28 3.95
CA HIS A 58 3.30 -0.67 2.88
C HIS A 58 2.56 0.51 2.26
N VAL A 59 1.24 0.39 2.09
CA VAL A 59 0.37 1.49 1.64
C VAL A 59 0.38 2.65 2.64
N VAL A 60 0.33 2.38 3.95
CA VAL A 60 0.31 3.42 5.00
C VAL A 60 1.63 4.21 5.08
N SER A 61 2.76 3.60 4.71
CA SER A 61 4.08 4.25 4.75
C SER A 61 4.33 5.25 3.60
N CYS A 62 3.38 5.40 2.67
CA CYS A 62 3.49 6.36 1.57
C CYS A 62 3.02 7.75 2.03
N LYS A 63 3.84 8.78 1.74
CA LYS A 63 3.48 10.19 2.00
C LYS A 63 2.19 10.62 1.27
N LEU A 64 1.84 9.92 0.19
CA LEU A 64 0.60 10.07 -0.56
C LEU A 64 -0.32 8.88 -0.28
N THR A 65 -1.62 9.11 -0.30
CA THR A 65 -2.62 8.03 -0.30
C THR A 65 -2.73 7.33 -1.64
N LEU A 66 -3.32 6.13 -1.66
CA LEU A 66 -3.55 5.36 -2.89
C LEU A 66 -4.22 6.19 -3.99
N ALA A 67 -5.29 6.92 -3.68
CA ALA A 67 -5.98 7.76 -4.66
C ALA A 67 -5.09 8.91 -5.20
N GLU A 68 -4.21 9.46 -4.36
CA GLU A 68 -3.25 10.49 -4.79
C GLU A 68 -2.12 9.90 -5.63
N GLU A 69 -1.65 8.69 -5.31
CA GLU A 69 -0.68 7.97 -6.14
C GLU A 69 -1.28 7.59 -7.50
N GLU A 70 -2.52 7.09 -7.55
CA GLU A 70 -3.24 6.76 -8.80
C GLU A 70 -3.44 7.99 -9.68
N THR A 71 -3.86 9.12 -9.10
CA THR A 71 -4.02 10.37 -9.87
C THR A 71 -2.68 10.90 -10.39
N LEU A 72 -1.60 10.78 -9.60
CA LEU A 72 -0.25 11.15 -10.05
C LEU A 72 0.25 10.23 -11.17
N GLU A 73 0.00 8.92 -11.08
CA GLU A 73 0.33 7.94 -12.12
C GLU A 73 -0.42 8.25 -13.42
N GLN A 74 -1.75 8.46 -13.35
CA GLN A 74 -2.56 8.83 -14.50
C GLN A 74 -2.07 10.14 -15.15
N TRP A 75 -1.68 11.12 -14.33
CA TRP A 75 -1.11 12.36 -14.84
C TRP A 75 0.20 12.12 -15.60
N ILE A 76 1.13 11.30 -15.06
CA ILE A 76 2.38 10.94 -15.75
C ILE A 76 2.09 10.22 -17.07
N LEU A 77 1.20 9.22 -17.07
CA LEU A 77 0.82 8.49 -18.28
C LEU A 77 0.16 9.40 -19.32
N SER A 78 -0.63 10.39 -18.89
CA SER A 78 -1.26 11.35 -19.78
C SER A 78 -0.24 12.26 -20.47
N LEU A 79 0.85 12.59 -19.78
CA LEU A 79 1.95 13.40 -20.31
C LEU A 79 2.84 12.60 -21.25
N ASP A 80 3.11 11.35 -20.92
CA ASP A 80 3.87 10.43 -21.77
C ASP A 80 3.14 10.18 -23.12
N LYS A 81 1.82 9.96 -23.08
CA LYS A 81 0.98 9.88 -24.30
C LYS A 81 1.03 11.13 -25.18
N ARG A 82 1.35 12.30 -24.60
CA ARG A 82 1.49 13.58 -25.33
C ARG A 82 2.93 13.82 -25.81
N GLY A 83 3.84 12.86 -25.61
CA GLY A 83 5.24 12.96 -25.98
C GLY A 83 6.07 13.88 -25.08
N LEU A 84 5.57 14.23 -23.89
CA LEU A 84 6.23 15.13 -22.94
C LEU A 84 6.37 14.46 -21.58
N PRO A 85 7.18 13.39 -21.46
CA PRO A 85 7.36 12.70 -20.18
C PRO A 85 7.86 13.67 -19.10
N PRO A 86 7.21 13.73 -17.92
CA PRO A 86 7.59 14.67 -16.88
C PRO A 86 8.94 14.28 -16.28
N ARG A 87 9.84 15.27 -16.16
CA ARG A 87 11.09 15.09 -15.41
C ARG A 87 10.77 14.72 -13.95
N PRO A 88 11.65 13.96 -13.26
CA PRO A 88 11.47 13.63 -11.85
C PRO A 88 11.25 14.84 -10.94
N SER A 89 11.83 16.00 -11.28
CA SER A 89 11.59 17.26 -10.59
C SER A 89 10.12 17.69 -10.62
N HIS A 90 9.46 17.57 -11.77
CA HIS A 90 8.05 17.93 -11.95
C HIS A 90 7.12 16.95 -11.23
N VAL A 91 7.44 15.65 -11.23
CA VAL A 91 6.68 14.64 -10.47
C VAL A 91 6.74 14.94 -8.96
N ARG A 92 7.93 15.31 -8.47
CA ARG A 92 8.12 15.71 -7.07
C ARG A 92 7.31 16.96 -6.72
N GLU A 93 7.33 17.97 -7.59
CA GLU A 93 6.57 19.21 -7.40
C GLU A 93 5.06 18.93 -7.36
N MET A 94 4.55 18.12 -8.29
CA MET A 94 3.15 17.72 -8.32
C MET A 94 2.75 16.96 -7.04
N ALA A 95 3.59 16.02 -6.59
CA ALA A 95 3.37 15.31 -5.33
C ALA A 95 3.33 16.27 -4.12
N SER A 96 4.24 17.25 -4.05
CA SER A 96 4.23 18.28 -3.01
C SER A 96 2.97 19.15 -3.07
N ILE A 97 2.46 19.47 -4.27
CA ILE A 97 1.21 20.21 -4.43
C ILE A 97 0.02 19.40 -3.90
N LEU A 98 -0.04 18.09 -4.16
CA LEU A 98 -1.10 17.21 -3.64
C LEU A 98 -1.09 17.16 -2.12
N ILE A 99 0.10 16.99 -1.50
CA ILE A 99 0.26 16.99 -0.04
C ILE A 99 -0.20 18.32 0.56
N ARG A 100 0.19 19.45 -0.05
CA ARG A 100 -0.22 20.78 0.40
C ARG A 100 -1.72 21.02 0.26
N LYS A 101 -2.34 20.52 -0.81
CA LYS A 101 -3.81 20.61 -0.99
C LYS A 101 -4.57 19.79 0.04
N ARG A 102 -4.02 18.66 0.48
CA ARG A 102 -4.57 17.84 1.56
C ARG A 102 -4.46 18.53 2.92
N GLY A 103 -3.31 19.15 3.20
CA GLY A 103 -3.04 19.84 4.45
C GLY A 103 -3.14 21.36 4.30
N ALA A 104 -4.32 21.92 4.47
CA ALA A 104 -4.50 23.36 4.68
C ALA A 104 -3.99 23.82 6.07
N SER A 105 -2.82 23.34 6.51
CA SER A 105 -2.15 23.81 7.73
C SER A 105 -0.78 24.39 7.37
N PRO A 106 -0.44 25.63 7.80
CA PRO A 106 0.78 26.33 7.42
C PRO A 106 2.07 25.71 7.97
N GLU A 107 1.97 24.79 8.93
CA GLU A 107 3.11 24.21 9.65
C GLU A 107 3.82 23.09 8.88
N ALA A 108 3.23 22.56 7.81
CA ALA A 108 3.84 21.53 6.96
C ALA A 108 4.86 22.10 5.95
N SER A 109 5.43 23.28 6.22
CA SER A 109 6.22 24.05 5.25
C SER A 109 7.60 23.44 4.97
N ASP A 110 8.16 22.64 5.90
CA ASP A 110 9.46 21.96 5.71
C ASP A 110 9.37 20.42 5.64
N GLU A 111 8.36 19.80 6.25
CA GLU A 111 8.19 18.33 6.28
C GLU A 111 7.47 17.75 5.04
N ALA A 112 6.75 18.61 4.30
CA ALA A 112 6.05 18.25 3.06
C ALA A 112 6.99 18.05 1.87
N LEU A 113 8.31 18.27 2.04
CA LEU A 113 9.27 17.98 0.99
C LEU A 113 9.35 16.46 0.78
N VAL A 114 8.81 16.05 -0.36
CA VAL A 114 9.01 14.73 -0.92
C VAL A 114 10.51 14.55 -1.16
N GLY A 115 11.11 13.57 -0.49
CA GLY A 115 12.56 13.36 -0.54
C GLY A 115 13.07 13.11 -1.96
N GLN A 116 14.32 13.44 -2.25
CA GLN A 116 14.89 13.35 -3.61
C GLN A 116 14.82 11.92 -4.19
N LYS A 117 14.94 10.89 -3.33
CA LYS A 117 14.82 9.47 -3.72
C LYS A 117 13.37 8.98 -3.83
N TRP A 118 12.38 9.78 -3.43
CA TRP A 118 10.99 9.35 -3.41
C TRP A 118 10.47 9.08 -4.81
N VAL A 119 10.79 9.93 -5.80
CA VAL A 119 10.34 9.73 -7.19
C VAL A 119 10.93 8.45 -7.77
N TYR A 120 12.20 8.15 -7.49
CA TYR A 120 12.82 6.90 -7.91
C TYR A 120 12.12 5.69 -7.28
N ASN A 121 11.81 5.75 -5.98
CA ASN A 121 11.07 4.70 -5.29
C ASN A 121 9.64 4.57 -5.82
N PHE A 122 8.98 5.69 -6.15
CA PHE A 122 7.64 5.72 -6.73
C PHE A 122 7.61 5.03 -8.11
N ILE A 123 8.55 5.37 -9.01
CA ILE A 123 8.69 4.69 -10.31
C ILE A 123 9.04 3.20 -10.11
N LYS A 124 9.90 2.87 -9.14
CA LYS A 124 10.24 1.47 -8.84
C LYS A 124 9.02 0.65 -8.37
N ARG A 125 8.06 1.29 -7.69
CA ARG A 125 6.81 0.66 -7.21
C ARG A 125 5.77 0.47 -8.32
N HIS A 126 5.71 1.38 -9.29
CA HIS A 126 4.71 1.35 -10.37
C HIS A 126 5.32 0.78 -11.64
N ASP A 127 5.08 -0.51 -11.89
CA ASP A 127 5.59 -1.21 -13.08
C ASP A 127 5.07 -0.58 -14.40
N SER A 128 3.91 0.06 -14.36
CA SER A 128 3.31 0.84 -15.45
C SER A 128 4.13 2.06 -15.88
N LEU A 129 5.00 2.59 -14.99
CA LEU A 129 5.86 3.74 -15.25
C LEU A 129 7.30 3.34 -15.57
N LYS A 130 7.61 2.04 -15.57
CA LYS A 130 8.89 1.51 -16.03
C LYS A 130 8.85 1.37 -17.54
N THR A 131 9.05 2.49 -18.23
CA THR A 131 9.33 2.50 -19.67
C THR A 131 10.79 2.16 -19.93
#